data_AF-A0A3S4XRD0-F1
#
_entry.id   AF-A0A3S4XRD0-F1
#
_cell.length_a   1.000
_cell.length_b   1.000
_cell.length_c   1.000
_cell.angle_alpha   90.00
_cell.angle_beta   90.00
_cell.angle_gamma   90.00
#
_symmetry.space_group_name_H-M   'P 1'
#
loop_
_entity.id
_entity.type
_entity.pdbx_description
1 polymer ?
#
loop_
_entity_poly.entity_id
_entity_poly.type
_entity_poly.pdbx_seq_one_letter_code
_entity_poly.pdbx_strand_id
1 'polypeptide(L)'
;MKKQPSIFGGACIIASVCVGAGMLGLPTSGAGAWTIWSAIAICLTMIVMTLSGWLLLEAYSTYDLRASFSTVTKDMLGSTINAINNLAVYFVGGILLYAYTTASGGIIENLIKPWINFGSSGLAICSTIFVLIFSYFVWHSTRIVDRISVLLIVFMGITFAISIYGLAVNIL
;
A
#
# COMPACT_ATOMS: atom_id res chain seq x y z
N MET A 1 -3.50 -5.40 32.78
CA MET A 1 -4.49 -5.23 31.69
C MET A 1 -3.75 -5.20 30.34
N LYS A 2 -3.72 -6.33 29.63
CA LYS A 2 -3.04 -6.46 28.33
C LYS A 2 -3.90 -5.72 27.30
N LYS A 3 -3.49 -4.51 26.87
CA LYS A 3 -4.19 -3.72 25.85
C LYS A 3 -4.31 -4.57 24.60
N GLN A 4 -5.53 -5.01 24.28
CA GLN A 4 -5.81 -5.67 23.02
C GLN A 4 -5.48 -4.66 21.90
N PRO A 5 -4.74 -5.06 20.86
CA PRO A 5 -4.52 -4.20 19.72
C PRO A 5 -5.89 -3.82 19.14
N SER A 6 -6.09 -2.53 18.86
CA SER A 6 -7.35 -2.06 18.30
C SER A 6 -7.53 -2.66 16.92
N ILE A 7 -8.58 -3.47 16.74
CA ILE A 7 -8.97 -4.05 15.44
C ILE A 7 -9.11 -2.94 14.40
N PHE A 8 -9.60 -1.77 14.83
CA PHE A 8 -9.75 -0.59 13.99
C PHE A 8 -8.42 -0.05 13.46
N GLY A 9 -7.36 -0.05 14.28
CA GLY A 9 -6.02 0.38 13.86
C GLY A 9 -5.42 -0.57 12.82
N GLY A 10 -5.51 -1.88 13.08
CA GLY A 10 -5.04 -2.91 12.14
C GLY A 10 -5.80 -2.90 10.81
N ALA A 11 -7.13 -2.85 10.86
CA ALA A 11 -7.97 -2.78 9.66
C ALA A 11 -7.69 -1.52 8.83
N CYS A 12 -7.48 -0.39 9.50
CA CYS A 12 -7.12 0.87 8.85
C CYS A 12 -5.78 0.80 8.12
N ILE A 13 -4.76 0.17 8.74
CA ILE A 13 -3.46 -0.01 8.09
C ILE A 13 -3.63 -0.87 6.82
N ILE A 14 -4.34 -2.00 6.92
CA ILE A 14 -4.57 -2.89 5.77
C ILE A 14 -5.31 -2.14 4.65
N ALA A 15 -6.38 -1.41 4.99
CA ALA A 15 -7.12 -0.60 4.03
C ALA A 15 -6.22 0.45 3.36
N SER A 16 -5.38 1.15 4.12
CA SER A 16 -4.48 2.18 3.57
C SER A 16 -3.47 1.62 2.55
N VAL A 17 -2.91 0.44 2.83
CA VAL A 17 -1.96 -0.23 1.93
C VAL A 17 -2.66 -0.71 0.65
N CYS A 18 -3.89 -1.22 0.76
CA CYS A 18 -4.68 -1.66 -0.39
C CYS A 18 -5.04 -0.51 -1.33
N VAL A 19 -5.40 0.67 -0.80
CA VAL A 19 -5.76 1.82 -1.65
C VAL A 19 -4.51 2.49 -2.25
N GLY A 20 -3.40 2.53 -1.51
CA GLY A 20 -2.20 3.30 -1.88
C GLY A 20 -1.58 2.96 -3.24
N ALA A 21 -1.37 1.67 -3.55
CA ALA A 21 -0.57 1.27 -4.72
C ALA A 21 -1.33 1.41 -6.04
N GLY A 22 -2.66 1.31 -5.98
CA GLY A 22 -3.51 1.18 -7.17
C GLY A 22 -4.23 2.46 -7.60
N MET A 23 -4.51 3.36 -6.66
CA MET A 23 -5.52 4.40 -6.89
C MET A 23 -5.16 5.40 -8.01
N LEU A 24 -3.88 5.75 -8.17
CA LEU A 24 -3.44 6.67 -9.23
C LEU A 24 -2.86 5.94 -10.46
N GLY A 25 -2.22 4.79 -10.24
CA GLY A 25 -1.55 4.02 -11.31
C GLY A 25 -2.49 3.19 -12.18
N LEU A 26 -3.55 2.61 -11.59
CA LEU A 26 -4.47 1.74 -12.33
C LEU A 26 -5.37 2.51 -13.30
N PRO A 27 -5.95 3.69 -12.97
CA PRO A 27 -6.75 4.44 -13.93
C PRO A 27 -5.90 5.03 -15.06
N THR A 28 -4.68 5.49 -14.77
CA THR A 28 -3.78 6.07 -15.77
C THR A 28 -3.24 5.03 -16.74
N SER A 29 -2.87 3.84 -16.26
CA SER A 29 -2.48 2.72 -17.11
C SER A 29 -3.68 2.10 -17.85
N GLY A 30 -4.85 2.10 -17.21
CA GLY A 30 -6.11 1.62 -17.77
C GLY A 30 -6.65 2.51 -18.88
N ALA A 31 -6.35 3.82 -18.91
CA ALA A 31 -6.75 4.73 -19.99
C ALA A 31 -6.19 4.33 -21.37
N GLY A 32 -5.12 3.54 -21.42
CA GLY A 32 -4.56 2.98 -22.66
C GLY A 32 -5.27 1.73 -23.17
N ALA A 33 -5.96 0.99 -22.29
CA ALA A 33 -6.87 -0.07 -22.67
C ALA A 33 -8.28 0.52 -22.79
N TRP A 34 -9.12 0.02 -23.69
CA TRP A 34 -10.53 0.44 -23.71
C TRP A 34 -11.16 0.23 -22.32
N THR A 35 -11.99 1.17 -21.87
CA THR A 35 -12.62 1.19 -20.54
C THR A 35 -13.27 -0.14 -20.15
N ILE A 36 -13.84 -0.86 -21.13
CA ILE A 36 -14.43 -2.19 -20.95
C ILE A 36 -13.39 -3.23 -20.48
N TRP A 37 -12.20 -3.26 -21.08
CA TRP A 37 -11.16 -4.24 -20.76
C TRP A 37 -10.54 -3.97 -19.39
N SER A 38 -10.33 -2.70 -19.04
CA SER A 38 -9.90 -2.31 -17.70
C SER A 38 -10.94 -2.64 -16.64
N ALA A 39 -12.22 -2.41 -16.91
CA ALA A 39 -13.30 -2.75 -15.98
C ALA A 39 -13.37 -4.27 -15.72
N ILE A 40 -13.24 -5.09 -16.77
CA ILE A 40 -13.21 -6.55 -16.64
C ILE A 40 -11.99 -7.00 -15.82
N ALA A 41 -10.81 -6.45 -16.10
CA ALA A 41 -9.59 -6.78 -15.36
C ALA A 41 -9.68 -6.40 -13.87
N ILE A 42 -10.23 -5.21 -13.55
CA ILE A 42 -10.45 -4.77 -12.17
C ILE A 42 -11.46 -5.69 -11.46
N CYS A 43 -12.56 -6.06 -12.13
CA CYS A 43 -13.55 -6.98 -11.56
C CYS A 43 -12.94 -8.37 -11.28
N LEU A 44 -12.18 -8.92 -12.22
CA LEU A 44 -11.50 -10.20 -12.05
C LEU A 44 -10.51 -10.15 -10.88
N THR A 45 -9.65 -9.13 -10.84
CA THR A 45 -8.68 -8.97 -9.76
C THR A 45 -9.35 -8.79 -8.39
N MET A 46 -10.47 -8.08 -8.32
CA MET A 46 -11.28 -7.95 -7.10
C MET A 46 -11.79 -9.31 -6.60
N ILE A 47 -12.31 -10.16 -7.51
CA ILE A 47 -12.78 -11.50 -7.16
C ILE A 47 -11.62 -12.36 -6.63
N VAL A 48 -10.49 -12.39 -7.35
CA VAL A 48 -9.31 -13.19 -6.98
C VAL A 48 -8.75 -12.74 -5.62
N MET A 49 -8.64 -11.44 -5.37
CA MET A 49 -8.18 -10.90 -4.08
C MET A 49 -9.13 -11.24 -2.93
N THR A 50 -10.43 -11.20 -3.17
CA THR A 50 -11.45 -11.54 -2.15
C THR A 50 -11.39 -13.02 -1.79
N LEU A 51 -11.32 -13.91 -2.79
CA LEU A 51 -11.20 -15.35 -2.57
C LEU A 51 -9.90 -15.71 -1.85
N SER A 52 -8.78 -15.10 -2.23
CA SER A 52 -7.49 -15.27 -1.54
C SER A 52 -7.58 -14.84 -0.07
N GLY A 53 -8.26 -13.72 0.21
CA GLY A 53 -8.50 -13.25 1.57
C GLY A 53 -9.31 -14.25 2.42
N TRP A 54 -10.35 -14.86 1.85
CA TRP A 54 -11.13 -15.91 2.54
C TRP A 54 -10.30 -17.17 2.81
N LEU A 55 -9.51 -17.63 1.84
CA LEU A 55 -8.64 -18.80 2.02
C LEU A 55 -7.59 -18.56 3.10
N LEU A 56 -7.01 -17.35 3.14
CA LEU A 56 -6.08 -16.95 4.19
C LEU A 56 -6.80 -16.90 5.55
N LEU A 57 -8.00 -16.34 5.62
CA LEU A 57 -8.76 -16.26 6.88
C LEU A 57 -9.06 -17.66 7.44
N GLU A 58 -9.48 -18.59 6.59
CA GLU A 58 -9.71 -19.99 6.97
C GLU A 58 -8.42 -20.66 7.48
N ALA A 59 -7.32 -20.51 6.74
CA ALA A 59 -6.03 -21.07 7.13
C ALA A 59 -5.54 -20.51 8.48
N TYR A 60 -5.76 -19.22 8.74
CA TYR A 60 -5.36 -18.56 9.99
C TYR A 60 -6.34 -18.79 11.16
N SER A 61 -7.57 -19.23 10.91
CA SER A 61 -8.58 -19.45 11.96
C SER A 61 -8.16 -20.51 12.99
N THR A 62 -7.22 -21.39 12.64
CA THR A 62 -6.71 -22.46 13.51
C THR A 62 -5.44 -22.06 14.29
N TYR A 63 -4.87 -20.88 14.00
CA TYR A 63 -3.60 -20.42 14.57
C TYR A 63 -3.78 -19.25 15.55
N ASP A 64 -2.89 -19.16 16.53
CA ASP A 64 -2.86 -18.08 17.52
C ASP A 64 -2.57 -16.71 16.86
N LEU A 65 -3.11 -15.60 17.42
CA LEU A 65 -2.99 -14.24 16.86
C LEU A 65 -1.54 -13.71 16.68
N ARG A 66 -0.53 -14.44 17.16
CA ARG A 66 0.90 -14.12 17.04
C ARG A 66 1.65 -14.98 16.02
N ALA A 67 0.98 -15.91 15.34
CA ALA A 67 1.61 -16.73 14.32
C ALA A 67 2.01 -15.87 13.12
N SER A 68 3.30 -15.91 12.75
CA SER A 68 3.80 -15.23 11.56
C SER A 68 3.48 -16.05 10.31
N PHE A 69 3.39 -15.41 9.15
CA PHE A 69 3.26 -16.08 7.84
C PHE A 69 4.28 -17.19 7.66
N SER A 70 5.50 -17.01 8.18
CA SER A 70 6.53 -18.05 8.11
C SER A 70 6.22 -19.26 8.99
N THR A 71 5.57 -19.07 10.14
CA THR A 71 5.18 -20.17 11.04
C THR A 71 4.05 -20.98 10.41
N VAL A 72 3.01 -20.30 9.89
CA VAL A 72 1.86 -20.94 9.25
C VAL A 72 2.27 -21.68 7.97
N THR A 73 3.12 -21.07 7.14
CA THR A 73 3.62 -21.73 5.92
C THR A 73 4.51 -22.92 6.24
N LYS A 74 5.33 -22.83 7.29
CA LYS A 74 6.18 -23.95 7.71
C LYS A 74 5.37 -25.14 8.22
N ASP A 75 4.28 -24.89 8.94
CA ASP A 75 3.41 -25.93 9.48
C ASP A 75 2.50 -26.57 8.43
N MET A 76 2.02 -25.80 7.43
CA MET A 76 1.15 -26.31 6.35
C MET A 76 1.92 -26.91 5.16
N LEU A 77 3.07 -26.34 4.81
CA LEU A 77 3.77 -26.59 3.54
C LEU A 77 5.20 -27.12 3.71
N GLY A 78 5.74 -27.16 4.94
CA GLY A 78 7.09 -27.65 5.24
C GLY A 78 8.20 -26.59 5.12
N SER A 79 9.41 -26.95 5.57
CA SER A 79 10.52 -25.97 5.74
C SER A 79 11.09 -25.44 4.42
N THR A 80 11.16 -26.27 3.37
CA THR A 80 11.69 -25.89 2.07
C THR A 80 10.80 -24.87 1.37
N ILE A 81 9.49 -25.09 1.40
CA ILE A 81 8.51 -24.19 0.74
C ILE A 81 8.37 -22.89 1.53
N ASN A 82 8.48 -22.93 2.86
CA ASN A 82 8.53 -21.74 3.71
C ASN A 82 9.71 -20.81 3.37
N ALA A 83 10.88 -21.34 3.01
CA ALA A 83 12.03 -20.52 2.60
C ALA A 83 11.73 -19.76 1.29
N ILE A 84 11.14 -20.45 0.31
CA ILE A 84 10.73 -19.85 -0.98
C ILE A 84 9.64 -18.80 -0.74
N ASN A 85 8.64 -19.09 0.10
CA ASN A 85 7.57 -18.14 0.40
C ASN A 85 8.10 -16.88 1.08
N ASN A 86 8.96 -17.02 2.09
CA ASN A 86 9.60 -15.86 2.73
C ASN A 86 10.39 -15.03 1.72
N LEU A 87 11.16 -15.68 0.84
CA LEU A 87 11.91 -14.97 -0.20
C LEU A 87 10.97 -14.22 -1.16
N ALA A 88 9.86 -14.83 -1.57
CA ALA A 88 8.85 -14.19 -2.41
C ALA A 88 8.21 -12.98 -1.72
N VAL A 89 7.86 -13.08 -0.42
CA VAL A 89 7.31 -11.97 0.36
C VAL A 89 8.31 -10.82 0.49
N TYR A 90 9.59 -11.12 0.75
CA TYR A 90 10.63 -10.08 0.79
C TYR A 90 10.85 -9.43 -0.58
N PHE A 91 10.85 -10.22 -1.66
CA PHE A 91 10.98 -9.71 -3.01
C PHE A 91 9.83 -8.77 -3.37
N VAL A 92 8.59 -9.18 -3.11
CA VAL A 92 7.39 -8.34 -3.31
C VAL A 92 7.46 -7.07 -2.45
N GLY A 93 7.85 -7.19 -1.19
CA GLY A 93 8.05 -6.02 -0.32
C GLY A 93 9.10 -5.04 -0.86
N GLY A 94 10.21 -5.55 -1.41
CA GLY A 94 11.27 -4.75 -2.01
C GLY A 94 10.81 -3.99 -3.25
N ILE A 95 10.10 -4.64 -4.18
CA ILE A 95 9.58 -3.96 -5.38
C ILE A 95 8.50 -2.94 -5.02
N LEU A 96 7.65 -3.21 -4.01
CA LEU A 96 6.67 -2.24 -3.52
C LEU A 96 7.37 -1.01 -2.94
N LEU A 97 8.36 -1.21 -2.07
CA LEU A 97 9.12 -0.11 -1.48
C LEU A 97 9.77 0.77 -2.55
N TYR A 98 10.35 0.15 -3.58
CA TYR A 98 10.92 0.86 -4.73
C TYR A 98 9.86 1.65 -5.51
N ALA A 99 8.72 1.03 -5.82
CA ALA A 99 7.63 1.67 -6.56
C ALA A 99 7.08 2.88 -5.80
N TYR A 100 6.82 2.73 -4.50
CA TYR A 100 6.33 3.83 -3.65
C TYR A 100 7.36 4.95 -3.51
N THR A 101 8.64 4.62 -3.35
CA THR A 101 9.72 5.60 -3.27
C THR A 101 9.81 6.43 -4.55
N THR A 102 9.76 5.78 -5.69
CA THR A 102 9.88 6.43 -7.00
C THR A 102 8.65 7.29 -7.31
N ALA A 103 7.44 6.76 -7.06
CA ALA A 103 6.20 7.48 -7.27
C ALA A 103 6.11 8.74 -6.36
N SER A 104 6.45 8.59 -5.08
CA SER A 104 6.44 9.70 -4.11
C SER A 104 7.50 10.75 -4.46
N GLY A 105 8.70 10.31 -4.87
CA GLY A 105 9.76 11.20 -5.36
C GLY A 105 9.30 12.04 -6.55
N GLY A 106 8.59 11.43 -7.51
CA GLY A 106 8.06 12.15 -8.68
C GLY A 106 6.97 13.15 -8.33
N ILE A 107 6.08 12.83 -7.37
CA ILE A 107 5.08 13.77 -6.88
C ILE A 107 5.76 14.98 -6.23
N ILE A 108 6.72 14.75 -5.34
CA ILE A 108 7.46 15.80 -4.63
C ILE A 108 8.28 16.67 -5.60
N GLU A 109 8.94 16.05 -6.58
CA GLU A 109 9.67 16.75 -7.63
C GLU A 109 8.74 17.69 -8.41
N ASN A 110 7.55 17.22 -8.81
CA ASN A 110 6.58 18.05 -9.53
C ASN A 110 6.03 19.20 -8.69
N LEU A 111 5.90 19.03 -7.37
CA LEU A 111 5.50 20.11 -6.45
C LEU A 111 6.62 21.16 -6.26
N ILE A 112 7.89 20.74 -6.29
CA ILE A 112 9.05 21.61 -6.02
C ILE A 112 9.58 22.28 -7.30
N LYS A 113 9.40 21.67 -8.47
CA LYS A 113 9.74 22.25 -9.79
C LYS A 113 9.43 23.74 -9.95
N PRO A 114 8.26 24.26 -9.55
CA PRO A 114 7.96 25.69 -9.68
C PRO A 114 8.78 26.60 -8.74
N TRP A 115 9.37 26.07 -7.67
CA TRP A 115 10.13 26.84 -6.67
C TRP A 115 11.64 26.67 -6.78
N ILE A 116 12.11 25.44 -7.01
CA ILE A 116 13.52 25.09 -7.11
C ILE A 116 13.71 24.08 -8.23
N ASN A 117 14.44 24.46 -9.27
CA ASN A 117 14.73 23.60 -10.40
C ASN A 117 16.08 22.88 -10.20
N PHE A 118 16.03 21.65 -9.70
CA PHE A 118 17.21 20.78 -9.54
C PHE A 118 17.61 20.03 -10.82
N GLY A 119 17.03 20.36 -11.98
CA GLY A 119 17.34 19.68 -13.25
C GLY A 119 17.06 18.18 -13.21
N SER A 120 17.82 17.39 -13.98
CA SER A 120 17.61 15.93 -14.14
C SER A 120 17.90 15.09 -12.89
N SER A 121 18.51 15.67 -11.85
CA SER A 121 18.82 15.00 -10.58
C SER A 121 17.77 15.27 -9.49
N GLY A 122 16.75 16.09 -9.76
CA GLY A 122 15.69 16.42 -8.80
C GLY A 122 14.93 15.18 -8.28
N LEU A 123 14.62 14.22 -9.16
CA LEU A 123 13.92 12.99 -8.79
C LEU A 123 14.71 12.13 -7.79
N ALA A 124 16.02 11.96 -8.01
CA ALA A 124 16.90 11.13 -7.18
C ALA A 124 17.09 11.75 -5.78
N ILE A 125 17.20 13.08 -5.72
CA ILE A 125 17.35 13.82 -4.47
C ILE A 125 16.04 13.80 -3.68
N CYS A 126 14.91 14.06 -4.32
CA CYS A 126 13.60 14.07 -3.67
C CYS A 126 13.21 12.68 -3.12
N SER A 127 13.43 11.61 -3.91
CA SER A 127 13.17 10.24 -3.48
C SER A 127 14.09 9.80 -2.32
N THR A 128 15.37 10.18 -2.34
CA THR A 128 16.31 9.91 -1.24
C THR A 128 15.92 10.64 0.04
N ILE A 129 15.60 11.93 -0.04
CA ILE A 129 15.12 12.72 1.11
C ILE A 129 13.84 12.08 1.70
N PHE A 130 12.91 11.67 0.84
CA PHE A 130 11.66 11.06 1.24
C PHE A 130 11.91 9.75 2.01
N VAL A 131 12.73 8.85 1.47
CA VAL A 131 13.07 7.59 2.14
C VAL A 131 13.80 7.83 3.45
N LEU A 132 14.74 8.77 3.50
CA LEU A 132 15.48 9.07 4.74
C LEU A 132 14.55 9.54 5.85
N ILE A 133 13.61 10.44 5.55
CA ILE A 133 12.63 10.94 6.51
C ILE A 133 11.72 9.81 7.00
N PHE A 134 11.11 9.05 6.09
CA PHE A 134 10.19 7.98 6.47
C PHE A 134 10.89 6.82 7.18
N SER A 135 12.11 6.47 6.76
CA SER A 135 12.95 5.47 7.42
C SER A 135 13.27 5.87 8.87
N TYR A 136 13.60 7.15 9.11
CA TYR A 136 13.82 7.67 10.46
C TYR A 136 12.58 7.53 11.34
N PHE A 137 11.40 7.87 10.82
CA PHE A 137 10.13 7.71 11.56
C PHE A 137 9.83 6.25 11.92
N VAL A 138 10.07 5.32 10.98
CA VAL A 138 9.88 3.89 11.22
C VAL A 138 10.85 3.38 12.28
N TRP A 139 12.12 3.83 12.25
CA TRP A 139 13.12 3.44 13.25
C TRP A 139 12.76 3.95 14.65
N HIS A 140 12.27 5.19 14.77
CA HIS A 140 11.95 5.77 16.08
C HIS A 140 10.79 5.05 16.79
N SER A 141 9.69 4.70 16.09
CA SER A 141 8.65 3.85 16.69
C SER A 141 7.57 3.38 15.69
N THR A 142 7.32 2.07 15.65
CA THR A 142 6.18 1.48 14.92
C THR A 142 4.81 1.89 15.48
N ARG A 143 4.73 2.33 16.74
CA ARG A 143 3.48 2.85 17.32
C ARG A 143 3.09 4.23 16.79
N ILE A 144 4.09 5.03 16.39
CA ILE A 144 3.85 6.34 15.77
C ILE A 144 3.33 6.12 14.35
N VAL A 145 3.92 5.16 13.63
CA VAL A 145 3.48 4.78 12.29
C VAL A 145 2.00 4.38 12.29
N ASP A 146 1.57 3.52 13.23
CA ASP A 146 0.16 3.11 13.37
C ASP A 146 -0.80 4.31 13.50
N ARG A 147 -0.49 5.28 14.37
CA ARG A 147 -1.32 6.47 14.55
C ARG A 147 -1.33 7.39 13.33
N ILE A 148 -0.17 7.55 12.69
CA ILE A 148 -0.05 8.37 11.47
C ILE A 148 -0.86 7.72 10.35
N SER A 149 -0.83 6.40 10.19
CA SER A 149 -1.62 5.69 9.17
C SER A 149 -3.13 5.91 9.33
N VAL A 150 -3.64 5.95 10.57
CA VAL A 150 -5.05 6.28 10.83
C VAL A 150 -5.38 7.72 10.43
N LEU A 151 -4.47 8.67 10.67
CA LEU A 151 -4.66 10.03 10.20
C LEU A 151 -4.64 10.09 8.66
N LEU A 152 -3.72 9.38 8.02
CA LEU A 152 -3.59 9.35 6.57
C LEU A 152 -4.82 8.76 5.87
N ILE A 153 -5.47 7.72 6.40
CA ILE A 153 -6.69 7.18 5.79
C ILE A 153 -7.83 8.20 5.83
N VAL A 154 -7.94 8.96 6.92
CA VAL A 154 -9.01 9.96 7.07
C VAL A 154 -8.80 11.07 6.05
N PHE A 155 -7.56 11.54 5.91
CA PHE A 155 -7.22 12.50 4.85
C PHE A 155 -7.48 11.94 3.45
N MET A 156 -7.14 10.68 3.19
CA MET A 156 -7.40 10.02 1.91
C MET A 156 -8.89 9.95 1.58
N GLY A 157 -9.74 9.63 2.55
CA GLY A 157 -11.19 9.60 2.36
C GLY A 157 -11.76 10.99 2.07
N ILE A 158 -11.28 12.03 2.78
CA ILE A 158 -11.70 13.41 2.57
C ILE A 158 -11.27 13.91 1.19
N THR A 159 -10.01 13.69 0.79
CA THR A 159 -9.52 14.13 -0.52
C THR A 159 -10.24 13.42 -1.67
N PHE A 160 -10.55 12.13 -1.51
CA PHE A 160 -11.33 11.39 -2.48
C PHE A 160 -12.76 11.94 -2.62
N ALA A 161 -13.44 12.24 -1.52
CA ALA A 161 -14.78 12.85 -1.55
C ALA A 161 -14.77 14.22 -2.24
N ILE A 162 -13.77 15.06 -1.94
CA ILE A 162 -13.58 16.37 -2.59
C ILE A 162 -13.29 16.17 -4.09
N SER A 163 -12.46 15.19 -4.45
CA SER A 163 -12.13 14.90 -5.85
C SER A 163 -13.36 14.47 -6.66
N ILE A 164 -14.22 13.62 -6.10
CA ILE A 164 -15.47 13.20 -6.74
C ILE A 164 -16.42 14.40 -6.87
N TYR A 165 -16.57 15.17 -5.80
CA TYR A 165 -17.43 16.36 -5.82
C TYR A 165 -16.95 17.38 -6.87
N GLY A 166 -15.65 17.66 -6.95
CA GLY A 166 -15.08 18.56 -7.95
C GLY A 166 -15.24 18.06 -9.39
N LEU A 167 -15.19 16.75 -9.60
CA LEU A 167 -15.48 16.14 -10.90
C LEU A 167 -16.97 16.24 -11.25
N ALA A 168 -17.86 15.94 -10.29
CA ALA A 168 -19.30 16.02 -10.48
C ALA A 168 -19.77 17.44 -10.82
N VAL A 169 -19.20 18.46 -10.17
CA VAL A 169 -19.49 19.87 -10.45
C VAL A 169 -18.93 20.35 -11.79
N ASN A 170 -17.84 19.75 -12.31
CA ASN A 170 -17.32 20.09 -13.65
C ASN A 170 -18.09 19.43 -14.80
N ILE A 171 -18.85 18.37 -14.52
CA ILE A 171 -19.63 17.62 -15.52
C ILE A 171 -21.08 18.13 -15.61
N LEU A 172 -21.57 18.81 -14.58
CA LEU A 172 -22.88 19.47 -14.50
C LEU A 172 -22.79 20.91 -15.01
#